data_AF-A0A5B1CTC4-F1
#
_entry.id   AF-A0A5B1CTC4-F1
#
_cell.length_a   1.000
_cell.length_b   1.000
_cell.length_c   1.000
_cell.angle_alpha   90.00
_cell.angle_beta   90.00
_cell.angle_gamma   90.00
#
_symmetry.space_group_name_H-M   'P 1'
#
loop_
_entity.id
_entity.type
_entity.pdbx_description
1 polymer ?
#
loop_
_entity_poly.entity_id
_entity_poly.type
_entity_poly.pdbx_seq_one_letter_code
_entity_poly.pdbx_strand_id
1 'polypeptide(L)'
;MHQRSRLLVDPKVQWSVAGRVLLHWIAFLVCLLTIGIMVQMLLAAGTESIGVALEDGLVNQLPILAVMILLLPVFLRDTLKLSNRFAGPMYRLRTELAKLANDQPASSVKFRTGDFWQDVAGDFNHVLGQLERLQSENETLRGELKTARKEQEIHA
;
A
#
# COMPACT_ATOMS: atom_id res chain seq x y z
N MET A 1 -8.95 -25.29 -4.70
CA MET A 1 -7.69 -24.53 -4.54
C MET A 1 -7.97 -23.27 -3.71
N HIS A 2 -7.68 -23.29 -2.41
CA HIS A 2 -7.79 -22.08 -1.57
C HIS A 2 -6.60 -21.15 -1.87
N GLN A 3 -6.85 -20.09 -2.64
CA GLN A 3 -5.89 -18.99 -2.77
C GLN A 3 -5.74 -18.34 -1.41
N ARG A 4 -4.59 -18.54 -0.77
CA ARG A 4 -4.22 -17.84 0.48
C ARG A 4 -4.03 -16.35 0.17
N SER A 5 -5.11 -15.57 0.24
CA SER A 5 -5.01 -14.12 0.24
C SER A 5 -4.44 -13.68 1.60
N ARG A 6 -3.11 -13.52 1.69
CA ARG A 6 -2.53 -12.79 2.82
C ARG A 6 -3.00 -11.34 2.69
N LEU A 7 -3.99 -10.97 3.49
CA LEU A 7 -4.57 -9.63 3.54
C LEU A 7 -3.55 -8.57 3.99
N LEU A 8 -2.44 -9.00 4.60
CA LEU A 8 -1.32 -8.15 4.98
C LEU A 8 -0.02 -8.62 4.31
N VAL A 9 0.43 -7.87 3.30
CA VAL A 9 1.74 -8.05 2.66
C VAL A 9 2.80 -7.20 3.38
N ASP A 10 2.43 -6.01 3.85
CA ASP A 10 3.26 -5.16 4.69
C ASP A 10 2.43 -4.61 5.87
N PRO A 11 2.48 -5.26 7.04
CA PRO A 11 1.71 -4.83 8.20
C PRO A 11 2.12 -3.42 8.67
N LYS A 12 3.37 -2.99 8.48
CA LYS A 12 3.83 -1.69 8.97
C LYS A 12 3.18 -0.53 8.21
N VAL A 13 3.14 -0.61 6.89
CA VAL A 13 2.50 0.41 6.04
C VAL A 13 0.98 0.39 6.25
N GLN A 14 0.38 -0.80 6.34
CA GLN A 14 -1.07 -0.95 6.45
C GLN A 14 -1.62 -0.51 7.81
N TRP A 15 -0.91 -0.80 8.90
CA TRP A 15 -1.27 -0.26 10.22
C TRP A 15 -1.10 1.27 10.28
N SER A 16 -0.12 1.83 9.56
CA SER A 16 0.03 3.28 9.46
C SER A 16 -1.16 3.93 8.74
N VAL A 17 -1.61 3.36 7.62
CA VAL A 17 -2.78 3.86 6.89
C VAL A 17 -4.06 3.66 7.69
N ALA A 18 -4.29 2.47 8.25
CA ALA A 18 -5.47 2.19 9.08
C ALA A 18 -5.54 3.10 10.31
N GLY A 19 -4.41 3.33 10.99
CA GLY A 19 -4.33 4.25 12.13
C GLY A 19 -4.67 5.68 11.76
N ARG A 20 -4.18 6.17 10.60
CA ARG A 20 -4.56 7.50 10.09
C ARG A 20 -6.05 7.57 9.78
N VAL A 21 -6.62 6.58 9.09
CA VAL A 21 -8.06 6.53 8.79
C VAL A 21 -8.89 6.54 10.08
N LEU A 22 -8.51 5.72 11.06
CA LEU A 22 -9.18 5.66 12.35
C LEU A 22 -9.10 7.01 13.10
N LEU A 23 -7.95 7.67 13.08
CA LEU A 23 -7.79 9.00 13.69
C LEU A 23 -8.72 10.03 13.05
N HIS A 24 -8.78 10.09 11.72
CA HIS A 24 -9.71 10.99 11.02
C HIS A 24 -11.17 10.62 11.29
N TRP A 25 -11.47 9.32 11.41
CA TRP A 25 -12.79 8.84 11.76
C TRP A 25 -13.22 9.28 13.16
N ILE A 26 -12.34 9.15 14.15
CA ILE A 26 -12.60 9.62 15.52
C ILE A 26 -12.76 11.13 15.55
N ALA A 27 -11.89 11.89 14.87
CA ALA A 27 -12.01 13.34 14.77
C ALA A 27 -13.36 13.75 14.15
N PHE A 28 -13.77 13.07 13.07
CA PHE A 28 -15.07 13.29 12.44
C PHE A 28 -16.23 13.01 13.39
N LEU A 29 -16.19 11.89 14.14
CA LEU A 29 -17.21 11.57 15.14
C LEU A 29 -17.27 12.62 16.24
N VAL A 30 -16.13 13.09 16.75
CA VAL A 30 -16.09 14.15 17.76
C VAL A 30 -16.73 15.42 17.21
N CYS A 31 -16.36 15.86 16.00
CA CYS A 31 -16.98 17.02 15.36
C CYS A 31 -18.50 16.86 15.20
N LEU A 32 -18.95 15.69 14.75
CA LEU A 32 -20.37 15.39 14.56
C LEU A 32 -21.14 15.46 15.89
N LEU A 33 -20.61 14.84 16.94
CA LEU A 33 -21.19 14.85 18.28
C LEU A 33 -21.25 16.29 18.83
N THR A 34 -20.14 17.03 18.74
CA THR A 34 -20.06 18.41 19.21
C THR A 34 -21.07 19.31 18.50
N ILE A 35 -21.15 19.24 17.17
CA ILE A 35 -22.10 20.05 16.40
C ILE A 35 -23.54 19.68 16.75
N GLY A 36 -23.88 18.39 16.81
CA GLY A 36 -25.25 18.00 17.11
C GLY A 36 -25.69 18.35 18.54
N ILE A 37 -24.79 18.25 19.53
CA ILE A 37 -25.08 18.68 20.91
C ILE A 37 -25.25 20.20 20.95
N MET A 38 -24.38 20.94 20.25
CA MET A 38 -24.48 22.40 20.16
C MET A 38 -25.81 22.85 19.55
N VAL A 39 -26.28 22.18 18.49
CA VAL A 39 -27.58 22.46 17.87
C VAL A 39 -28.72 22.16 18.84
N GLN A 40 -28.69 21.02 19.54
CA GLN A 40 -29.71 20.67 20.53
C GLN A 40 -29.76 21.71 21.66
N MET A 41 -28.59 22.13 22.17
CA MET A 41 -28.47 23.17 23.19
C MET A 41 -29.04 24.52 22.75
N LEU A 42 -28.81 24.89 21.49
CA LEU A 42 -29.34 26.14 20.93
C LEU A 42 -30.87 26.09 20.83
N LEU A 43 -31.43 24.95 20.43
CA LEU A 43 -32.89 24.78 20.30
C LEU A 43 -33.59 24.70 21.65
N ALA A 44 -32.95 24.10 22.65
CA ALA A 44 -33.47 23.96 24.01
C ALA A 44 -33.25 25.22 24.87
N ALA A 45 -32.60 26.25 24.32
CA ALA A 45 -32.26 27.47 25.04
C ALA A 45 -33.53 28.20 25.53
N GLY A 46 -33.72 28.22 26.86
CA GLY A 46 -34.85 28.88 27.50
C GLY A 46 -36.10 28.02 27.68
N THR A 47 -36.12 26.79 27.16
CA THR A 47 -37.23 25.83 27.36
C THR A 47 -36.87 24.73 28.35
N GLU A 48 -35.62 24.27 28.34
CA GLU A 48 -35.16 23.14 29.15
C GLU A 48 -33.87 23.47 29.92
N SER A 49 -33.56 22.65 30.92
CA SER A 49 -32.29 22.74 31.61
C SER A 49 -31.15 22.21 30.73
N ILE A 50 -29.96 22.79 30.87
CA ILE A 50 -28.76 22.42 30.10
C ILE A 50 -28.45 20.92 30.19
N GLY A 51 -28.66 20.31 31.36
CA GLY A 51 -28.41 18.87 31.55
C GLY A 51 -29.31 17.98 30.70
N VAL A 52 -30.60 18.32 30.62
CA VAL A 52 -31.59 17.59 29.81
C VAL A 52 -31.29 17.74 28.33
N ALA A 53 -31.00 18.97 27.88
CA ALA A 53 -30.63 19.23 26.49
C ALA A 53 -29.34 18.49 26.06
N LEU A 54 -28.40 18.28 26.99
CA LEU A 54 -27.19 17.51 26.75
C LEU A 54 -27.47 16.01 26.60
N GLU A 55 -28.29 15.46 27.51
CA GLU A 55 -28.70 14.05 27.48
C GLU A 55 -29.47 13.73 26.20
N ASP A 56 -30.46 14.56 25.86
CA ASP A 56 -31.24 14.42 24.63
C ASP A 56 -30.36 14.57 23.38
N GLY A 57 -29.41 15.51 23.40
CA GLY A 57 -28.45 15.68 22.31
C GLY A 57 -27.61 14.43 22.07
N LEU A 58 -27.15 13.77 23.13
CA LEU A 58 -26.40 12.51 23.05
C LEU A 58 -27.28 11.34 22.57
N VAL A 59 -28.48 11.20 23.15
CA VAL A 59 -29.41 10.11 22.82
C VAL A 59 -29.84 10.20 21.36
N ASN A 60 -30.13 11.41 20.87
CA ASN A 60 -30.52 11.67 19.48
C ASN A 60 -29.41 11.33 18.47
N GLN A 61 -28.15 11.28 18.90
CA GLN A 61 -27.01 10.93 18.05
C GLN A 61 -26.74 9.42 17.98
N LEU A 62 -27.31 8.62 18.89
CA LEU A 62 -27.08 7.17 18.95
C LEU A 62 -27.37 6.44 17.61
N PRO A 63 -28.46 6.73 16.87
CA PRO A 63 -28.71 6.08 15.59
C PRO A 63 -27.59 6.33 14.57
N ILE A 64 -27.07 7.55 14.50
CA ILE A 64 -26.00 7.92 13.57
C ILE A 64 -24.68 7.26 14.01
N LEU A 65 -24.38 7.26 15.31
CA LEU A 65 -23.21 6.57 15.85
C LEU A 65 -23.23 5.07 15.54
N ALA A 66 -24.39 4.42 15.69
CA ALA A 66 -24.57 3.02 15.35
C ALA A 66 -24.26 2.74 13.88
N VAL A 67 -24.76 3.58 12.96
CA VAL A 67 -24.45 3.49 11.53
C VAL A 67 -22.95 3.69 11.27
N MET A 68 -22.32 4.67 11.92
CA MET A 68 -20.88 4.92 11.75
C MET A 68 -20.03 3.75 12.23
N ILE A 69 -20.35 3.15 13.38
CA ILE A 69 -19.65 1.96 13.88
C ILE A 69 -19.84 0.78 12.93
N LEU A 70 -21.04 0.60 12.38
CA LEU A 70 -21.33 -0.47 11.43
C LEU A 70 -20.57 -0.28 10.10
N LEU A 71 -20.39 0.97 9.65
CA LEU A 71 -19.66 1.30 8.43
C LEU A 71 -18.15 1.26 8.60
N LEU A 72 -17.62 1.53 9.80
CA LEU A 72 -16.19 1.53 10.08
C LEU A 72 -15.43 0.27 9.54
N PRO A 73 -15.87 -0.98 9.81
CA PRO A 73 -15.18 -2.16 9.28
C PRO A 73 -15.24 -2.24 7.75
N VAL A 74 -16.29 -1.72 7.11
CA VAL A 74 -16.40 -1.67 5.64
C VAL A 74 -15.37 -0.71 5.08
N PHE A 75 -15.29 0.51 5.63
CA PHE A 75 -14.32 1.54 5.23
C PHE A 75 -12.87 1.11 5.47
N LEU A 76 -12.59 0.50 6.63
CA LEU A 76 -11.25 -0.03 6.92
C LEU A 76 -10.88 -1.14 5.95
N ARG A 77 -11.79 -2.09 5.70
CA ARG A 77 -11.55 -3.19 4.77
C ARG A 77 -11.27 -2.67 3.36
N ASP A 78 -12.06 -1.73 2.87
CA ASP A 78 -11.89 -1.18 1.53
C ASP A 78 -10.56 -0.40 1.41
N THR A 79 -10.26 0.43 2.40
CA THR A 79 -9.00 1.19 2.43
C THR A 79 -7.78 0.28 2.50
N LEU A 80 -7.82 -0.77 3.32
CA LEU A 80 -6.76 -1.77 3.41
C LEU A 80 -6.62 -2.56 2.12
N LYS A 81 -7.73 -2.92 1.46
CA LYS A 81 -7.72 -3.60 0.16
C LYS A 81 -7.11 -2.73 -0.93
N LEU A 82 -7.41 -1.44 -0.92
CA LEU A 82 -6.80 -0.46 -1.82
C LEU A 82 -5.29 -0.35 -1.55
N SER A 83 -4.89 -0.21 -0.28
CA SER A 83 -3.48 -0.19 0.14
C SER A 83 -2.71 -1.44 -0.31
N ASN A 84 -3.33 -2.62 -0.27
CA ASN A 84 -2.73 -3.86 -0.79
C ASN A 84 -2.39 -3.81 -2.28
N ARG A 85 -3.18 -3.09 -3.10
CA ARG A 85 -2.90 -2.90 -4.54
C ARG A 85 -1.69 -2.01 -4.79
N PHE A 86 -1.25 -1.24 -3.78
CA PHE A 86 0.00 -0.48 -3.83
C PHE A 86 1.18 -1.28 -3.25
N ALA A 87 1.01 -1.83 -2.04
CA ALA A 87 2.09 -2.45 -1.28
C ALA A 87 2.55 -3.79 -1.88
N GLY A 88 1.62 -4.62 -2.39
CA GLY A 88 1.93 -5.93 -2.95
C GLY A 88 2.89 -5.87 -4.14
N PRO A 89 2.58 -5.08 -5.19
CA PRO A 89 3.48 -4.86 -6.31
C PRO A 89 4.85 -4.33 -5.90
N MET A 90 4.90 -3.34 -5.02
CA MET A 90 6.15 -2.72 -4.58
C MET A 90 7.04 -3.72 -3.80
N TYR A 91 6.43 -4.56 -2.96
CA TYR A 91 7.15 -5.62 -2.25
C TYR A 91 7.78 -6.60 -3.24
N ARG A 92 7.04 -7.06 -4.25
CA ARG A 92 7.55 -7.95 -5.30
C ARG A 92 8.71 -7.32 -6.08
N LEU A 93 8.58 -6.04 -6.44
CA LEU A 93 9.64 -5.31 -7.13
C LEU A 93 10.91 -5.22 -6.27
N ARG A 94 10.76 -4.88 -4.98
CA ARG A 94 11.88 -4.82 -4.04
C ARG A 94 12.59 -6.17 -3.92
N THR A 95 11.84 -7.28 -3.92
CA THR A 95 12.44 -8.62 -3.86
C THR A 95 13.28 -8.93 -5.11
N GLU A 96 12.80 -8.61 -6.31
CA GLU A 96 13.58 -8.84 -7.54
C GLU A 96 14.77 -7.89 -7.66
N LEU A 97 14.62 -6.62 -7.26
CA LEU A 97 15.75 -5.68 -7.16
C LEU A 97 16.82 -6.17 -6.16
N ALA A 98 16.41 -6.75 -5.04
CA ALA A 98 17.36 -7.31 -4.07
C ALA A 98 18.11 -8.52 -4.63
N LYS A 99 17.50 -9.33 -5.51
CA LYS A 99 18.22 -10.40 -6.21
C LYS A 99 19.28 -9.84 -7.14
N LEU A 100 18.92 -8.86 -7.97
CA LEU A 100 19.86 -8.15 -8.85
C LEU A 100 21.04 -7.56 -8.09
N ALA A 101 20.77 -6.93 -6.94
CA ALA A 101 21.82 -6.32 -6.12
C ALA A 101 22.79 -7.34 -5.49
N ASN A 102 22.42 -8.62 -5.45
CA ASN A 102 23.25 -9.70 -4.91
C ASN A 102 23.75 -10.65 -6.02
N ASP A 103 23.79 -10.19 -7.28
CA ASP A 103 24.18 -10.99 -8.46
C ASP A 103 23.39 -12.30 -8.62
N GLN A 104 22.15 -12.34 -8.10
CA GLN A 104 21.26 -13.47 -8.27
C GLN A 104 20.37 -13.25 -9.50
N PRO A 105 19.98 -14.33 -10.21
CA PRO A 105 19.07 -14.23 -11.33
C PRO A 105 17.72 -13.67 -10.87
N ALA A 106 17.38 -12.49 -11.37
CA ALA A 106 16.06 -11.89 -11.18
C ALA A 106 15.15 -12.22 -12.36
N SER A 107 13.85 -12.21 -12.12
CA SER A 107 12.86 -12.48 -13.16
C SER A 107 12.08 -11.22 -13.50
N SER A 108 11.58 -11.16 -14.74
CA SER A 108 10.65 -10.11 -15.15
C SER A 108 9.44 -10.05 -14.20
N VAL A 109 9.02 -8.83 -13.89
CA VAL A 109 7.91 -8.56 -12.98
C VAL A 109 6.68 -8.21 -13.80
N LYS A 110 5.57 -8.90 -13.54
CA LYS A 110 4.24 -8.57 -14.08
C LYS A 110 3.24 -8.39 -12.96
N PHE A 111 2.59 -7.23 -12.94
CA PHE A 111 1.53 -6.90 -11.99
C PHE A 111 0.14 -7.15 -12.58
N ARG A 112 -0.89 -7.17 -11.73
CA ARG A 112 -2.25 -7.49 -12.14
C ARG A 112 -2.94 -6.27 -12.77
N THR A 113 -3.81 -6.49 -13.76
CA THR A 113 -4.57 -5.41 -14.41
C THR A 113 -5.28 -4.53 -13.36
N GLY A 114 -5.01 -3.23 -13.43
CA GLY A 114 -5.51 -2.22 -12.49
C GLY A 114 -4.60 -1.93 -11.30
N ASP A 115 -3.48 -2.62 -11.11
CA ASP A 115 -2.49 -2.19 -10.11
C ASP A 115 -1.84 -0.87 -10.54
N PHE A 116 -1.47 -0.01 -9.58
CA PHE A 116 -0.99 1.35 -9.86
C PHE A 116 0.42 1.42 -10.45
N TRP A 117 1.16 0.32 -10.44
CA TRP A 117 2.60 0.26 -10.72
C TRP A 117 2.95 -0.43 -12.04
N GLN A 118 1.99 -0.52 -12.98
CA GLN A 118 2.20 -1.22 -14.25
C GLN A 118 3.37 -0.64 -15.05
N ASP A 119 3.45 0.69 -15.14
CA ASP A 119 4.52 1.38 -15.87
C ASP A 119 5.89 1.10 -15.23
N VAL A 120 5.96 1.11 -13.90
CA VAL A 120 7.20 0.80 -13.16
C VAL A 120 7.64 -0.65 -13.38
N ALA A 121 6.71 -1.61 -13.51
CA ALA A 121 7.07 -2.96 -13.92
C ALA A 121 7.65 -3.00 -15.33
N GLY A 122 7.09 -2.21 -16.26
CA GLY A 122 7.62 -2.05 -17.62
C GLY A 122 9.05 -1.52 -17.61
N ASP A 123 9.29 -0.44 -16.88
CA ASP A 123 10.61 0.18 -16.74
C ASP A 123 11.63 -0.79 -16.12
N PHE A 124 11.24 -1.50 -15.06
CA PHE A 124 12.08 -2.50 -14.43
C PHE A 124 12.46 -3.62 -15.40
N ASN A 125 11.49 -4.15 -16.15
CA ASN A 125 11.76 -5.21 -17.13
C ASN A 125 12.66 -4.73 -18.26
N HIS A 126 12.52 -3.47 -18.68
CA HIS A 126 13.42 -2.88 -19.67
C HIS A 126 14.86 -2.80 -19.16
N VAL A 127 15.05 -2.32 -17.92
CA VAL A 127 16.38 -2.27 -17.28
C VAL A 127 16.96 -3.68 -17.11
N LEU A 128 16.16 -4.64 -16.65
CA LEU A 128 16.57 -6.03 -16.49
C LEU A 128 17.07 -6.62 -17.83
N GLY A 129 16.32 -6.44 -18.91
CA GLY A 129 16.72 -6.93 -20.23
C GLY A 129 18.00 -6.28 -20.76
N GLN A 130 18.21 -4.99 -20.47
CA GLN A 130 19.46 -4.31 -20.84
C GLN A 130 20.65 -4.85 -20.03
N LEU A 131 20.46 -5.13 -18.74
CA LEU A 131 21.50 -5.72 -17.90
C LEU A 131 21.86 -7.13 -18.35
N GLU A 132 20.87 -7.98 -18.62
CA GLU A 132 21.08 -9.35 -19.13
C GLU A 132 21.85 -9.34 -20.45
N ARG A 133 21.49 -8.42 -21.37
CA ARG A 133 22.22 -8.24 -22.63
C ARG A 133 23.67 -7.84 -22.40
N LEU A 134 23.92 -6.84 -21.55
CA LEU A 134 25.28 -6.38 -21.23
C LEU A 134 26.12 -7.48 -20.55
N GLN A 135 25.52 -8.31 -19.69
CA GLN A 135 26.20 -9.44 -19.07
C GLN A 135 26.61 -10.49 -20.11
N SER A 136 25.71 -10.86 -21.02
CA SER A 136 26.00 -11.81 -22.10
C SER A 136 27.07 -11.31 -23.08
N GLU A 137 27.03 -10.03 -23.44
CA GLU A 137 28.09 -9.38 -24.26
C GLU A 137 29.44 -9.43 -23.52
N ASN A 138 29.47 -9.14 -22.21
CA ASN A 138 30.71 -9.18 -21.43
C ASN A 138 31.30 -10.59 -21.34
N GLU A 139 30.46 -11.62 -21.17
CA GLU A 139 30.88 -13.02 -21.15
C GLU A 139 31.50 -13.44 -22.49
N THR A 140 30.89 -13.04 -23.61
CA THR A 140 31.38 -13.32 -24.96
C THR A 140 32.74 -12.68 -25.18
N LEU A 141 32.89 -11.38 -24.87
CA LEU A 141 34.16 -10.66 -24.99
C LEU A 141 35.27 -11.25 -24.10
N ARG A 142 34.93 -11.68 -22.88
CA ARG A 142 35.88 -12.38 -21.99
C ARG A 142 36.32 -13.74 -22.57
N GLY A 143 35.44 -14.43 -23.29
CA GLY A 143 35.75 -15.65 -24.02
C GLY A 143 36.74 -15.40 -25.16
N GLU A 144 36.45 -14.43 -26.02
CA GLU A 144 37.30 -14.03 -27.15
C GLU A 144 38.71 -13.61 -26.70
N LEU A 145 38.81 -12.79 -25.64
CA LEU A 145 40.09 -12.36 -25.07
C LEU A 145 40.93 -13.54 -24.56
N LYS A 146 40.30 -14.55 -23.95
CA LYS A 146 41.01 -15.76 -23.50
C LYS A 146 41.56 -16.56 -24.67
N THR A 147 40.82 -16.65 -25.77
CA THR A 147 41.24 -17.38 -26.98
C THR A 147 42.40 -16.65 -27.67
N ALA A 148 42.27 -15.34 -27.89
CA ALA A 148 43.32 -14.52 -28.51
C ALA A 148 44.63 -14.54 -27.72
N ARG A 149 44.55 -14.51 -26.38
CA ARG A 149 45.74 -14.62 -25.52
C ARG A 149 46.44 -15.98 -25.66
N LYS A 150 45.69 -17.08 -25.74
CA LYS A 150 46.26 -18.41 -25.95
C LYS A 150 46.96 -18.52 -27.31
N GLU A 151 46.38 -17.93 -28.35
CA GLU A 151 47.00 -17.90 -29.69
C GLU A 151 48.32 -17.12 -29.69
N GLN A 152 48.39 -15.99 -28.98
CA GLN A 152 49.64 -15.24 -28.82
C GLN A 152 50.72 -16.03 -28.06
N GLU A 153 50.34 -16.80 -27.03
CA GLU A 153 51.27 -17.64 -26.25
C GLU A 153 51.77 -18.87 -27.03
N ILE A 154 51.04 -19.33 -28.07
CA ILE A 154 51.47 -20.44 -28.95
C ILE A 154 52.45 -19.96 -30.04
N HIS A 155 52.36 -18.68 -30.42
CA HIS A 155 53.18 -18.09 -31.48
C HIS A 155 54.40 -17.29 -30.98
N ALA A 156 54.60 -17.21 -29.66
CA ALA A 156 55.78 -16.63 -29.01
C ALA A 156 56.78 -17.73 -28.61
#